data_AF-A0A9E2LUT1-F1
#
_entry.id   AF-A0A9E2LUT1-F1
#
_cell.length_a   1.000
_cell.length_b   1.000
_cell.length_c   1.000
_cell.angle_alpha   90.00
_cell.angle_beta   90.00
_cell.angle_gamma   90.00
#
_symmetry.space_group_name_H-M   'P 1'
#
loop_
_entity.id
_entity.type
_entity.pdbx_description
1 polymer ?
#
loop_
_entity_poly.entity_id
_entity_poly.type
_entity_poly.pdbx_seq_one_letter_code
_entity_poly.pdbx_strand_id
1 'polypeptide(L)'
;MNRTVKLILAINLLALTALVFVYPHLMISPGKLIVAHQQLETDCFACHQPLLGSTAERCIACHATRDIGRLTTTGHAIVRSKAAVPFHQELIEDDCTACHSDHAGVKRYEWRGRFDHSLLKASSSERCSACHESPKDDLHRQIDGNCGQCHTQKAWTPATFDHDKYFVLDRDHDARCVTCHVRNDYSRYTCYGCHEHTPANIRREHIEEGIRDFENCVECHVSADEHDIRGRGERDSRRDKRKRQHEDGDD
;
A
#
# COMPACT_ATOMS: atom_id res chain seq x y z
N MET A 1 0.21 61.89 23.53
CA MET A 1 1.46 61.29 22.99
C MET A 1 2.55 62.36 22.93
N ASN A 2 3.70 62.12 23.56
CA ASN A 2 4.77 63.10 23.74
C ASN A 2 5.49 63.42 22.41
N ARG A 3 6.02 64.64 22.22
CA ARG A 3 6.70 65.06 20.97
C ARG A 3 7.85 64.13 20.60
N THR A 4 8.60 63.66 21.59
CA THR A 4 9.70 62.70 21.44
C THR A 4 9.21 61.36 20.87
N VAL A 5 8.06 60.87 21.33
CA VAL A 5 7.47 59.62 20.83
C VAL A 5 7.04 59.76 19.38
N LYS A 6 6.46 60.91 18.99
CA LYS A 6 6.11 61.18 17.58
C LYS A 6 7.36 61.23 16.68
N LEU A 7 8.45 61.83 17.16
CA LEU A 7 9.71 61.90 16.41
C LEU A 7 10.33 60.51 16.21
N ILE A 8 10.36 59.68 17.26
CA ILE A 8 10.88 58.31 17.18
C ILE A 8 10.06 57.47 16.18
N LEU A 9 8.72 57.56 16.24
CA LEU A 9 7.85 56.85 15.29
C LEU A 9 8.08 57.32 13.85
N ALA A 10 8.23 58.63 13.63
CA ALA A 10 8.48 59.17 12.30
C ALA A 10 9.83 58.70 11.72
N ILE A 11 10.90 58.68 12.54
CA ILE A 11 12.22 58.18 12.13
C ILE A 11 12.15 56.68 11.81
N ASN A 12 11.48 55.88 12.64
CA ASN A 12 11.36 54.45 12.43
C ASN A 12 10.56 54.14 11.15
N LEU A 13 9.46 54.87 10.92
CA LEU A 13 8.69 54.75 9.69
C LEU A 13 9.52 55.13 8.46
N LEU A 14 10.28 56.23 8.51
CA LEU A 14 11.19 56.64 7.44
C LEU A 14 12.25 55.57 7.15
N ALA A 15 12.85 54.99 8.19
CA ALA A 15 13.84 53.94 8.07
C ALA A 15 13.24 52.66 7.44
N LEU A 16 12.06 52.22 7.89
CA LEU A 16 11.36 51.07 7.30
C LEU A 16 10.99 51.32 5.84
N THR A 17 10.49 52.52 5.54
CA THR A 17 10.15 52.91 4.16
C THR A 17 11.40 52.87 3.27
N ALA A 18 12.53 53.41 3.74
CA ALA A 18 13.79 53.35 3.00
C ALA A 18 14.28 51.91 2.79
N LEU A 19 14.18 51.05 3.81
CA LEU A 19 14.56 49.64 3.71
C LEU A 19 13.74 48.88 2.66
N VAL A 20 12.44 49.16 2.54
CA VAL A 20 11.58 48.56 1.51
C VAL A 20 12.06 48.88 0.09
N PHE A 21 12.54 50.12 -0.15
CA PHE A 21 13.02 50.53 -1.46
C PHE A 21 14.48 50.13 -1.74
N VAL A 22 15.34 50.07 -0.72
CA VAL A 22 16.76 49.74 -0.87
C VAL A 22 17.01 48.23 -0.89
N TYR A 23 16.27 47.45 -0.09
CA TYR A 23 16.43 46.00 0.00
C TYR A 23 15.11 45.23 -0.24
N PRO A 24 14.38 45.48 -1.34
CA PRO A 24 13.10 44.83 -1.59
C PRO A 24 13.24 43.30 -1.67
N HIS A 25 14.37 42.80 -2.16
CA HIS A 25 14.63 41.38 -2.33
C HIS A 25 14.75 40.62 -1.00
N LEU A 26 15.29 41.23 0.07
CA LEU A 26 15.37 40.59 1.40
C LEU A 26 14.00 40.46 2.06
N MET A 27 13.04 41.29 1.64
CA MET A 27 11.68 41.27 2.16
C MET A 27 10.74 40.36 1.34
N ILE A 28 11.10 40.04 0.09
CA ILE A 28 10.22 39.32 -0.85
C ILE A 28 10.76 37.93 -1.21
N SER A 29 12.08 37.75 -1.30
CA SER A 29 12.70 36.49 -1.71
C SER A 29 13.39 35.79 -0.54
N PRO A 30 12.98 34.55 -0.18
CA PRO A 30 13.57 33.80 0.91
C PRO A 30 14.97 33.23 0.57
N GLY A 31 15.46 33.39 -0.67
CA GLY A 31 16.78 32.91 -1.08
C GLY A 31 16.92 32.73 -2.59
N LYS A 32 18.10 32.31 -3.03
CA LYS A 32 18.37 31.96 -4.43
C LYS A 32 17.53 30.77 -4.89
N LEU A 33 17.26 30.68 -6.19
CA LEU A 33 16.56 29.52 -6.77
C LEU A 33 17.52 28.34 -6.96
N ILE A 34 16.97 27.15 -7.15
CA ILE A 34 17.74 25.97 -7.57
C ILE A 34 18.43 26.22 -8.92
N VAL A 35 19.53 25.49 -9.16
CA VAL A 35 20.35 25.65 -10.38
C VAL A 35 19.52 25.54 -11.66
N ALA A 36 18.53 24.65 -11.68
CA ALA A 36 17.65 24.44 -12.83
C ALA A 36 16.79 25.66 -13.20
N HIS A 37 16.49 26.55 -12.24
CA HIS A 37 15.63 27.72 -12.42
C HIS A 37 16.35 29.06 -12.23
N GLN A 38 17.69 29.08 -12.25
CA GLN A 38 18.46 30.32 -12.08
C GLN A 38 18.09 31.43 -13.07
N GLN A 39 17.63 31.06 -14.27
CA GLN A 39 17.19 32.02 -15.29
C GLN A 39 15.91 32.78 -14.91
N LEU A 40 15.15 32.27 -13.93
CA LEU A 40 13.91 32.87 -13.43
C LEU A 40 14.11 33.73 -12.17
N GLU A 41 15.36 33.89 -11.68
CA GLU A 41 15.64 34.62 -10.43
C GLU A 41 15.11 36.07 -10.41
N THR A 42 14.95 36.68 -11.59
CA THR A 42 14.43 38.05 -11.73
C THR A 42 12.94 38.12 -12.05
N ASP A 43 12.29 36.99 -12.34
CA ASP A 43 10.86 36.93 -12.67
C ASP A 43 10.09 36.10 -11.64
N CYS A 44 9.83 36.71 -10.48
CA CYS A 44 9.10 36.06 -9.40
C CYS A 44 7.68 35.61 -9.81
N PHE A 45 7.06 36.34 -10.75
CA PHE A 45 5.69 36.10 -11.19
C PHE A 45 5.57 34.90 -12.15
N ALA A 46 6.70 34.34 -12.60
CA ALA A 46 6.72 33.07 -13.30
C ALA A 46 6.10 31.95 -12.45
N CYS A 47 6.35 31.96 -11.13
CA CYS A 47 5.83 30.96 -10.20
C CYS A 47 4.79 31.52 -9.22
N HIS A 48 4.88 32.78 -8.82
CA HIS A 48 4.01 33.38 -7.81
C HIS A 48 2.87 34.20 -8.41
N GLN A 49 1.67 33.98 -7.90
CA GLN A 49 0.55 34.90 -8.08
C GLN A 49 0.56 35.98 -6.99
N PRO A 50 0.27 37.26 -7.32
CA PRO A 50 0.20 38.32 -6.33
C PRO A 50 -0.69 37.94 -5.14
N LEU A 51 -0.14 38.05 -3.93
CA LEU A 51 -0.79 37.78 -2.64
C LEU A 51 -1.22 36.31 -2.38
N LEU A 52 -1.11 35.42 -3.36
CA LEU A 52 -1.56 34.03 -3.28
C LEU A 52 -0.41 33.02 -3.23
N GLY A 53 0.83 33.49 -3.50
CA GLY A 53 2.00 32.62 -3.48
C GLY A 53 2.11 31.78 -4.75
N SER A 54 2.82 30.65 -4.67
CA SER A 54 3.00 29.73 -5.79
C SER A 54 1.80 28.79 -5.91
N THR A 55 1.25 28.67 -7.12
CA THR A 55 0.16 27.73 -7.41
C THR A 55 0.65 26.60 -8.31
N ALA A 56 -0.01 25.44 -8.25
CA ALA A 56 0.38 24.28 -9.05
C ALA A 56 0.23 24.53 -10.55
N GLU A 57 -0.74 25.35 -10.98
CA GLU A 57 -0.94 25.69 -12.39
C GLU A 57 0.29 26.39 -12.99
N ARG A 58 0.99 27.22 -12.20
CA ARG A 58 2.23 27.89 -12.62
C ARG A 58 3.34 26.87 -12.85
N CYS A 59 3.43 25.86 -12.01
CA CYS A 59 4.38 24.76 -12.18
C CYS A 59 4.04 23.92 -13.42
N ILE A 60 2.77 23.55 -13.58
CA ILE A 60 2.27 22.65 -14.63
C ILE A 60 2.40 23.29 -16.03
N ALA A 61 2.39 24.62 -16.12
CA ALA A 61 2.61 25.35 -17.38
C ALA A 61 3.92 24.95 -18.09
N CYS A 62 4.96 24.64 -17.32
CA CYS A 62 6.24 24.13 -17.83
C CYS A 62 6.44 22.63 -17.56
N HIS A 63 5.96 22.14 -16.40
CA HIS A 63 6.07 20.76 -15.95
C HIS A 63 4.74 20.02 -16.06
N ALA A 64 4.32 19.71 -17.28
CA ALA A 64 3.08 18.96 -17.49
C ALA A 64 3.08 17.64 -16.69
N THR A 65 2.08 17.43 -15.84
CA THR A 65 2.00 16.30 -14.90
C THR A 65 2.18 14.94 -15.58
N ARG A 66 1.70 14.81 -16.81
CA ARG A 66 1.83 13.59 -17.64
C ARG A 66 3.26 13.27 -18.08
N ASP A 67 4.10 14.30 -18.17
CA ASP A 67 5.44 14.24 -18.72
C ASP A 67 6.50 14.16 -17.62
N ILE A 68 6.16 14.50 -16.37
CA ILE A 68 7.07 14.40 -15.22
C ILE A 68 7.62 12.99 -15.08
N GLY A 69 8.94 12.87 -15.12
CA GLY A 69 9.65 11.59 -15.05
C GLY A 69 9.71 10.80 -16.35
N ARG A 70 9.09 11.30 -17.43
CA ARG A 70 9.13 10.72 -18.79
C ARG A 70 9.90 11.62 -19.75
N LEU A 71 9.60 12.91 -19.76
CA LEU A 71 10.21 13.91 -20.62
C LEU A 71 10.78 15.04 -19.77
N THR A 72 11.81 15.70 -20.29
CA THR A 72 12.27 17.00 -19.81
C THR A 72 11.27 18.09 -20.25
N THR A 73 11.38 19.28 -19.67
CA THR A 73 10.59 20.47 -20.08
C THR A 73 10.82 20.89 -21.54
N THR A 74 11.87 20.37 -22.18
CA THR A 74 12.18 20.61 -23.60
C THR A 74 11.73 19.46 -24.51
N GLY A 75 10.99 18.47 -23.99
CA GLY A 75 10.45 17.34 -24.76
C GLY A 75 11.42 16.18 -24.97
N HIS A 76 12.67 16.29 -24.52
CA HIS A 76 13.62 15.18 -24.60
C HIS A 76 13.25 14.07 -23.60
N ALA A 77 13.27 12.82 -24.05
CA ALA A 77 12.99 11.67 -23.20
C ALA A 77 14.04 11.52 -22.10
N ILE A 78 13.57 11.30 -20.87
CA ILE A 78 14.43 10.96 -19.73
C ILE A 78 14.65 9.45 -19.77
N VAL A 79 15.84 9.04 -20.19
CA VAL A 79 16.24 7.62 -20.13
C VAL A 79 16.47 7.24 -18.67
N ARG A 80 15.42 6.81 -17.96
CA ARG A 80 15.55 6.38 -16.56
C ARG A 80 15.94 4.90 -16.48
N SER A 81 16.85 4.61 -15.55
CA SER A 81 17.05 3.25 -15.01
C SER A 81 15.71 2.72 -14.49
N LYS A 82 15.43 1.42 -14.71
CA LYS A 82 14.21 0.63 -14.43
C LYS A 82 13.36 0.91 -13.17
N ALA A 83 13.75 1.80 -12.25
CA ALA A 83 13.16 1.98 -10.93
C ALA A 83 12.21 3.20 -10.76
N ALA A 84 12.09 4.09 -11.74
CA ALA A 84 11.32 5.33 -11.55
C ALA A 84 9.94 5.27 -12.23
N VAL A 85 8.91 5.07 -11.42
CA VAL A 85 7.50 5.07 -11.86
C VAL A 85 6.98 6.52 -11.91
N PRO A 86 6.28 6.93 -13.00
CA PRO A 86 5.70 8.27 -13.10
C PRO A 86 4.41 8.38 -12.26
N PHE A 87 4.54 8.66 -10.95
CA PHE A 87 3.40 8.68 -10.02
C PHE A 87 2.59 9.99 -9.99
N HIS A 88 3.14 11.11 -10.47
CA HIS A 88 2.51 12.44 -10.34
C HIS A 88 1.10 12.51 -10.95
N GLN A 89 0.81 11.68 -11.96
CA GLN A 89 -0.51 11.60 -12.61
C GLN A 89 -1.60 11.02 -11.71
N GLU A 90 -1.18 10.27 -10.69
CA GLU A 90 -2.04 9.48 -9.82
C GLU A 90 -2.19 10.08 -8.42
N LEU A 91 -1.63 11.27 -8.18
CA LEU A 91 -1.79 12.00 -6.92
C LEU A 91 -3.24 12.48 -6.73
N ILE A 92 -3.69 12.58 -5.48
CA ILE A 92 -5.02 13.10 -5.13
C ILE A 92 -5.11 14.61 -5.43
N GLU A 93 -4.05 15.35 -5.09
CA GLU A 93 -3.98 16.80 -5.25
C GLU A 93 -2.69 17.20 -5.96
N ASP A 94 -2.79 18.23 -6.79
CA ASP A 94 -1.64 18.88 -7.40
C ASP A 94 -1.09 19.94 -6.43
N ASP A 95 -0.26 19.54 -5.47
CA ASP A 95 0.57 20.46 -4.66
C ASP A 95 2.04 20.08 -4.79
N CYS A 96 2.71 20.73 -5.75
CA CYS A 96 4.13 20.50 -6.00
C CYS A 96 4.98 20.90 -4.79
N THR A 97 4.56 21.94 -4.05
CA THR A 97 5.32 22.53 -2.95
C THR A 97 5.21 21.78 -1.64
N ALA A 98 4.25 20.84 -1.52
CA ALA A 98 4.18 19.88 -0.43
C ALA A 98 5.51 19.12 -0.29
N CYS A 99 6.07 18.68 -1.42
CA CYS A 99 7.30 17.87 -1.47
C CYS A 99 8.51 18.63 -2.04
N HIS A 100 8.31 19.50 -3.03
CA HIS A 100 9.38 20.24 -3.69
C HIS A 100 9.55 21.65 -3.12
N SER A 101 10.71 22.24 -3.40
CA SER A 101 10.95 23.65 -3.15
C SER A 101 11.96 24.19 -4.14
N ASP A 102 11.69 25.41 -4.58
CA ASP A 102 12.49 26.05 -5.62
C ASP A 102 13.54 27.00 -5.04
N HIS A 103 13.28 27.56 -3.86
CA HIS A 103 14.27 28.35 -3.17
C HIS A 103 15.29 27.42 -2.51
N ALA A 104 16.52 27.47 -3.03
CA ALA A 104 17.63 26.66 -2.60
C ALA A 104 17.87 26.79 -1.09
N GLY A 105 17.69 25.68 -0.37
CA GLY A 105 17.94 25.61 1.07
C GLY A 105 16.79 26.07 1.97
N VAL A 106 15.66 26.55 1.44
CA VAL A 106 14.50 27.00 2.26
C VAL A 106 13.68 25.81 2.74
N LYS A 107 13.27 24.93 1.84
CA LYS A 107 12.68 23.64 2.18
C LYS A 107 13.55 22.58 1.53
N ARG A 108 14.16 21.70 2.33
CA ARG A 108 14.84 20.54 1.76
C ARG A 108 13.75 19.62 1.22
N TYR A 109 13.92 19.16 -0.01
CA TYR A 109 13.17 18.02 -0.54
C TYR A 109 13.23 16.89 0.49
N GLU A 110 12.09 16.58 1.12
CA GLU A 110 11.99 15.48 2.06
C GLU A 110 11.90 14.17 1.27
N TRP A 111 13.05 13.65 0.83
CA TRP A 111 13.10 12.27 0.37
C TRP A 111 12.92 11.35 1.58
N ARG A 112 11.69 10.93 1.86
CA ARG A 112 11.40 10.05 3.01
C ARG A 112 11.89 8.61 2.85
N GLY A 113 12.67 8.32 1.81
CA GLY A 113 13.18 6.97 1.48
C GLY A 113 12.11 5.92 1.16
N ARG A 114 10.84 6.23 1.43
CA ARG A 114 9.65 5.48 1.09
C ARG A 114 8.61 6.43 0.56
N PHE A 115 7.95 6.00 -0.50
CA PHE A 115 6.80 6.69 -1.06
C PHE A 115 5.56 6.43 -0.21
N ASP A 116 4.74 7.46 0.01
CA ASP A 116 3.50 7.36 0.78
C ASP A 116 2.31 7.15 -0.17
N HIS A 117 1.73 5.95 -0.14
CA HIS A 117 0.60 5.58 -1.00
C HIS A 117 -0.72 6.27 -0.61
N SER A 118 -0.79 6.91 0.57
CA SER A 118 -1.96 7.71 0.96
C SER A 118 -2.14 8.97 0.09
N LEU A 119 -1.09 9.39 -0.62
CA LEU A 119 -1.12 10.52 -1.54
C LEU A 119 -1.72 10.15 -2.92
N LEU A 120 -1.98 8.86 -3.17
CA LEU A 120 -2.51 8.37 -4.44
C LEU A 120 -4.05 8.29 -4.43
N LYS A 121 -4.64 8.48 -5.61
CA LYS A 121 -6.04 8.14 -5.87
C LYS A 121 -6.32 6.68 -5.49
N ALA A 122 -7.46 6.42 -4.87
CA ALA A 122 -7.85 5.08 -4.39
C ALA A 122 -7.74 4.00 -5.50
N SER A 123 -8.22 4.30 -6.70
CA SER A 123 -8.18 3.39 -7.85
C SER A 123 -6.77 2.98 -8.28
N SER A 124 -5.76 3.80 -8.01
CA SER A 124 -4.35 3.52 -8.36
C SER A 124 -3.60 2.90 -7.20
N SER A 125 -3.97 3.26 -5.97
CA SER A 125 -3.44 2.70 -4.73
C SER A 125 -3.73 1.18 -4.61
N GLU A 126 -4.85 0.71 -5.15
CA GLU A 126 -5.26 -0.70 -5.17
C GLU A 126 -4.68 -1.52 -6.34
N ARG A 127 -4.13 -0.85 -7.37
CA ARG A 127 -3.56 -1.49 -8.57
C ARG A 127 -2.04 -1.51 -8.49
N CYS A 128 -1.50 -2.30 -7.57
CA CYS A 128 -0.06 -2.35 -7.30
C CYS A 128 0.77 -2.62 -8.57
N SER A 129 0.29 -3.52 -9.43
CA SER A 129 0.96 -3.91 -10.68
C SER A 129 1.01 -2.82 -11.76
N ALA A 130 0.22 -1.74 -11.62
CA ALA A 130 0.31 -0.59 -12.51
C ALA A 130 1.66 0.15 -12.37
N CYS A 131 2.30 -0.01 -11.21
CA CYS A 131 3.54 0.69 -10.84
C CYS A 131 4.67 -0.27 -10.48
N HIS A 132 4.38 -1.34 -9.74
CA HIS A 132 5.37 -2.29 -9.23
C HIS A 132 5.40 -3.56 -10.07
N GLU A 133 6.59 -4.02 -10.44
CA GLU A 133 6.76 -5.32 -11.10
C GLU A 133 6.53 -6.44 -10.08
N SER A 134 5.79 -7.47 -10.47
CA SER A 134 5.56 -8.64 -9.61
C SER A 134 6.87 -9.40 -9.36
N PRO A 135 7.14 -9.86 -8.12
CA PRO A 135 8.25 -10.76 -7.85
C PRO A 135 8.21 -12.03 -8.71
N LYS A 136 9.40 -12.59 -8.98
CA LYS A 136 9.58 -13.80 -9.80
C LYS A 136 9.97 -15.00 -8.96
N ASP A 137 9.49 -15.11 -7.73
CA ASP A 137 9.65 -16.32 -6.92
C ASP A 137 8.54 -17.35 -7.22
N ASP A 138 8.64 -18.53 -6.63
CA ASP A 138 7.71 -19.64 -6.88
C ASP A 138 6.28 -19.32 -6.43
N LEU A 139 6.12 -18.65 -5.28
CA LEU A 139 4.81 -18.31 -4.69
C LEU A 139 4.07 -17.32 -5.60
N HIS A 140 4.70 -16.20 -5.95
CA HIS A 140 4.08 -15.16 -6.79
C HIS A 140 3.82 -15.61 -8.24
N ARG A 141 4.48 -16.67 -8.72
CA ARG A 141 4.19 -17.26 -10.04
C ARG A 141 2.90 -18.07 -10.10
N GLN A 142 2.43 -18.54 -8.95
CA GLN A 142 1.33 -19.50 -8.89
C GLN A 142 0.07 -18.93 -8.26
N ILE A 143 0.20 -17.82 -7.54
CA ILE A 143 -0.93 -17.07 -7.01
C ILE A 143 -1.34 -16.05 -8.06
N ASP A 144 -2.55 -16.20 -8.58
CA ASP A 144 -3.23 -15.17 -9.35
C ASP A 144 -4.14 -14.37 -8.39
N GLY A 145 -3.98 -13.05 -8.35
CA GLY A 145 -4.66 -12.24 -7.35
C GLY A 145 -4.10 -10.84 -7.16
N ASN A 146 -4.77 -10.05 -6.33
CA ASN A 146 -4.32 -8.70 -5.98
C ASN A 146 -3.26 -8.80 -4.88
N CYS A 147 -2.13 -8.11 -5.04
CA CYS A 147 -1.05 -8.05 -4.04
C CYS A 147 -1.58 -7.66 -2.64
N GLY A 148 -2.63 -6.83 -2.58
CA GLY A 148 -3.32 -6.40 -1.36
C GLY A 148 -4.00 -7.51 -0.56
N GLN A 149 -4.15 -8.73 -1.11
CA GLN A 149 -4.65 -9.89 -0.38
C GLN A 149 -3.65 -10.41 0.64
N CYS A 150 -2.35 -10.22 0.37
CA CYS A 150 -1.26 -10.70 1.23
C CYS A 150 -0.43 -9.55 1.81
N HIS A 151 -0.28 -8.45 1.08
CA HIS A 151 0.58 -7.34 1.46
C HIS A 151 -0.23 -6.10 1.83
N THR A 152 0.28 -5.30 2.75
CA THR A 152 -0.31 -4.00 3.09
C THR A 152 0.63 -2.86 2.73
N GLN A 153 0.07 -1.68 2.45
CA GLN A 153 0.86 -0.48 2.16
C GLN A 153 1.67 0.00 3.37
N LYS A 154 1.24 -0.36 4.60
CA LYS A 154 1.92 0.00 5.85
C LYS A 154 3.08 -0.95 6.17
N ALA A 155 2.90 -2.24 5.89
CA ALA A 155 3.89 -3.28 6.09
C ALA A 155 3.83 -4.29 4.93
N TRP A 156 4.87 -4.29 4.11
CA TRP A 156 5.00 -5.20 2.97
C TRP A 156 5.54 -6.57 3.39
N THR A 157 6.34 -6.63 4.45
CA THR A 157 6.92 -7.88 4.97
C THR A 157 6.91 -7.85 6.50
N PRO A 158 6.46 -8.92 7.18
CA PRO A 158 5.87 -10.14 6.61
C PRO A 158 4.52 -9.88 5.94
N ALA A 159 4.18 -10.69 4.94
CA ALA A 159 2.85 -10.71 4.36
C ALA A 159 1.87 -11.41 5.34
N THR A 160 0.61 -11.04 5.30
CA THR A 160 -0.48 -11.65 6.08
C THR A 160 -1.47 -12.28 5.12
N PHE A 161 -1.72 -13.58 5.26
CA PHE A 161 -2.75 -14.28 4.51
C PHE A 161 -3.78 -14.84 5.48
N ASP A 162 -5.04 -14.53 5.26
CA ASP A 162 -6.15 -15.01 6.09
C ASP A 162 -6.58 -16.40 5.59
N HIS A 163 -5.96 -17.43 6.16
CA HIS A 163 -6.17 -18.82 5.79
C HIS A 163 -7.56 -19.34 6.24
N ASP A 164 -8.11 -18.78 7.31
CA ASP A 164 -9.39 -19.20 7.92
C ASP A 164 -10.60 -19.05 6.98
N LYS A 165 -10.45 -18.24 5.93
CA LYS A 165 -11.44 -18.15 4.84
C LYS A 165 -11.57 -19.44 4.04
N TYR A 166 -10.53 -20.27 4.04
CA TYR A 166 -10.43 -21.50 3.25
C TYR A 166 -10.42 -22.73 4.15
N PHE A 167 -9.58 -22.72 5.18
CA PHE A 167 -9.47 -23.79 6.17
C PHE A 167 -8.87 -23.21 7.45
N VAL A 168 -9.43 -23.50 8.62
CA VAL A 168 -8.91 -22.99 9.88
C VAL A 168 -7.69 -23.83 10.27
N LEU A 169 -6.54 -23.18 10.50
CA LEU A 169 -5.33 -23.86 10.98
C LEU A 169 -5.41 -24.01 12.51
N ASP A 170 -6.08 -25.06 12.96
CA ASP A 170 -6.27 -25.38 14.38
C ASP A 170 -5.67 -26.73 14.79
N ARG A 171 -5.52 -26.93 16.10
CA ARG A 171 -4.98 -28.17 16.70
C ARG A 171 -3.63 -28.54 16.06
N ASP A 172 -3.51 -29.76 15.53
CA ASP A 172 -2.27 -30.28 14.92
C ASP A 172 -2.00 -29.73 13.51
N HIS A 173 -2.89 -28.87 12.96
CA HIS A 173 -2.76 -28.29 11.62
C HIS A 173 -2.09 -26.90 11.61
N ASP A 174 -1.62 -26.39 12.75
CA ASP A 174 -0.70 -25.23 12.78
C ASP A 174 0.68 -25.62 12.22
N ALA A 175 0.74 -25.70 10.89
CA ALA A 175 1.86 -26.23 10.14
C ALA A 175 2.39 -25.21 9.13
N ARG A 176 3.66 -25.38 8.72
CA ARG A 176 4.23 -24.56 7.63
C ARG A 176 3.44 -24.79 6.34
N CYS A 177 3.29 -23.75 5.51
CA CYS A 177 2.52 -23.83 4.26
C CYS A 177 2.91 -25.03 3.38
N VAL A 178 4.20 -25.33 3.29
CA VAL A 178 4.76 -26.43 2.48
C VAL A 178 4.40 -27.84 2.96
N THR A 179 3.79 -27.95 4.14
CA THR A 179 3.28 -29.21 4.69
C THR A 179 2.08 -29.68 3.87
N CYS A 180 1.16 -28.77 3.56
CA CYS A 180 -0.03 -29.06 2.75
C CYS A 180 0.21 -28.72 1.26
N HIS A 181 0.94 -27.64 1.00
CA HIS A 181 1.28 -27.14 -0.35
C HIS A 181 2.62 -27.69 -0.83
N VAL A 182 2.60 -28.94 -1.29
CA VAL A 182 3.79 -29.70 -1.68
C VAL A 182 4.48 -29.03 -2.89
N ARG A 183 5.83 -29.00 -2.87
CA ARG A 183 6.68 -28.36 -3.90
C ARG A 183 6.36 -26.88 -4.14
N ASN A 184 5.89 -26.18 -3.10
CA ASN A 184 5.44 -24.80 -3.19
C ASN A 184 4.31 -24.62 -4.21
N ASP A 185 3.48 -25.65 -4.49
CA ASP A 185 2.27 -25.53 -5.31
C ASP A 185 1.10 -25.04 -4.44
N TYR A 186 0.82 -23.74 -4.44
CA TYR A 186 -0.23 -23.15 -3.59
C TYR A 186 -1.63 -23.24 -4.20
N SER A 187 -1.73 -23.68 -5.46
CA SER A 187 -3.01 -23.96 -6.11
C SER A 187 -3.59 -25.33 -5.72
N ARG A 188 -2.78 -26.18 -5.10
CA ARG A 188 -3.11 -27.54 -4.69
C ARG A 188 -2.76 -27.76 -3.24
N TYR A 189 -3.47 -28.65 -2.59
CA TYR A 189 -3.15 -29.08 -1.23
C TYR A 189 -3.28 -30.59 -1.13
N THR A 190 -2.70 -31.17 -0.08
CA THR A 190 -2.91 -32.57 0.28
C THR A 190 -3.22 -32.67 1.77
N CYS A 191 -4.25 -33.44 2.10
CA CYS A 191 -4.53 -33.87 3.48
C CYS A 191 -3.87 -35.23 3.76
N TYR A 192 -3.33 -35.89 2.73
CA TYR A 192 -2.74 -37.22 2.83
C TYR A 192 -1.29 -37.19 3.30
N GLY A 193 -0.89 -38.23 4.03
CA GLY A 193 0.52 -38.55 4.28
C GLY A 193 1.15 -37.89 5.51
N CYS A 194 0.39 -37.18 6.33
CA CYS A 194 0.86 -36.63 7.61
C CYS A 194 0.55 -37.58 8.78
N HIS A 195 -0.74 -37.92 8.98
CA HIS A 195 -1.23 -38.88 9.97
C HIS A 195 -2.54 -39.49 9.44
N GLU A 196 -2.83 -40.77 9.71
CA GLU A 196 -4.07 -41.57 9.51
C GLU A 196 -4.88 -41.46 8.18
N HIS A 197 -4.87 -40.30 7.54
CA HIS A 197 -5.24 -39.90 6.19
C HIS A 197 -4.43 -40.63 5.11
N THR A 198 -4.67 -41.93 4.96
CA THR A 198 -4.35 -42.64 3.72
C THR A 198 -5.58 -42.63 2.79
N PRO A 199 -5.39 -42.62 1.46
CA PRO A 199 -6.52 -42.68 0.52
C PRO A 199 -7.46 -43.87 0.74
N ALA A 200 -6.92 -45.00 1.23
CA ALA A 200 -7.72 -46.20 1.51
C ALA A 200 -8.58 -46.04 2.77
N ASN A 201 -8.01 -45.51 3.87
CA ASN A 201 -8.75 -45.31 5.11
C ASN A 201 -9.85 -44.27 4.93
N ILE A 202 -9.52 -43.08 4.41
CA ILE A 202 -10.50 -42.01 4.18
C ILE A 202 -11.67 -42.51 3.34
N ARG A 203 -11.38 -43.20 2.23
CA ARG A 203 -12.40 -43.75 1.34
C ARG A 203 -13.33 -44.72 2.07
N ARG A 204 -12.79 -45.59 2.93
CA ARG A 204 -13.60 -46.54 3.70
C ARG A 204 -14.57 -45.80 4.62
N GLU A 205 -14.07 -44.88 5.44
CA GLU A 205 -14.89 -44.11 6.39
C GLU A 205 -16.00 -43.31 5.67
N HIS A 206 -15.67 -42.65 4.55
CA HIS A 206 -16.66 -41.89 3.77
C HIS A 206 -17.73 -42.80 3.16
N ILE A 207 -17.37 -43.99 2.65
CA ILE A 207 -18.33 -44.95 2.09
C ILE A 207 -19.27 -45.48 3.18
N GLU A 208 -18.78 -45.72 4.40
CA GLU A 208 -19.61 -46.14 5.54
C GLU A 208 -20.68 -45.10 5.90
N GLU A 209 -20.34 -43.82 5.77
CA GLU A 209 -21.28 -42.70 5.94
C GLU A 209 -22.06 -42.36 4.66
N GLY A 210 -21.87 -43.12 3.58
CA GLY A 210 -22.60 -42.97 2.32
C GLY A 210 -22.12 -41.80 1.43
N ILE A 211 -21.00 -41.18 1.76
CA ILE A 211 -20.38 -40.09 1.00
C ILE A 211 -19.46 -40.69 -0.07
N ARG A 212 -19.69 -40.33 -1.34
CA ARG A 212 -18.94 -40.88 -2.49
C ARG A 212 -18.14 -39.85 -3.27
N ASP A 213 -18.49 -38.58 -3.12
CA ASP A 213 -17.78 -37.45 -3.69
C ASP A 213 -17.14 -36.66 -2.55
N PHE A 214 -15.83 -36.80 -2.39
CA PHE A 214 -15.06 -36.24 -1.29
C PHE A 214 -13.65 -35.79 -1.75
N GLU A 215 -13.46 -35.59 -3.06
CA GLU A 215 -12.15 -35.18 -3.60
C GLU A 215 -11.75 -33.77 -3.13
N ASN A 216 -12.73 -32.89 -2.90
CA ASN A 216 -12.52 -31.55 -2.34
C ASN A 216 -12.75 -31.55 -0.82
N CYS A 217 -11.75 -31.98 -0.05
CA CYS A 217 -11.88 -32.14 1.40
C CYS A 217 -12.44 -30.89 2.13
N VAL A 218 -11.98 -29.69 1.73
CA VAL A 218 -12.32 -28.42 2.41
C VAL A 218 -13.74 -27.93 2.14
N GLU A 219 -14.46 -28.55 1.21
CA GLU A 219 -15.89 -28.29 1.02
C GLU A 219 -16.72 -28.69 2.24
N CYS A 220 -16.32 -29.79 2.88
CA CYS A 220 -16.98 -30.34 4.06
C CYS A 220 -16.16 -30.10 5.34
N HIS A 221 -14.83 -30.23 5.28
CA HIS A 221 -13.93 -30.08 6.43
C HIS A 221 -13.28 -28.71 6.45
N VAL A 222 -13.89 -27.76 7.17
CA VAL A 222 -13.36 -26.38 7.26
C VAL A 222 -12.38 -26.15 8.39
N SER A 223 -12.21 -27.13 9.27
CA SER A 223 -11.22 -27.17 10.35
C SER A 223 -10.78 -28.62 10.62
N ALA A 224 -9.83 -28.80 11.53
CA ALA A 224 -9.41 -30.11 12.01
C ALA A 224 -10.44 -30.79 12.94
N ASP A 225 -11.55 -30.10 13.27
CA ASP A 225 -12.58 -30.63 14.15
C ASP A 225 -13.56 -31.54 13.39
N GLU A 226 -13.60 -32.82 13.78
CA GLU A 226 -14.55 -33.80 13.24
C GLU A 226 -16.02 -33.42 13.49
N HIS A 227 -16.28 -32.53 14.44
CA HIS A 227 -17.62 -32.01 14.73
C HIS A 227 -18.00 -30.78 13.90
N ASP A 228 -17.05 -30.17 13.18
CA ASP A 228 -17.23 -28.95 12.39
C ASP A 228 -17.34 -29.23 10.88
N ILE A 229 -18.02 -30.34 10.54
CA ILE A 229 -18.24 -30.76 9.15
C ILE A 229 -19.47 -30.05 8.59
N ARG A 230 -19.28 -29.23 7.55
CA ARG A 230 -20.38 -28.58 6.82
C ARG A 230 -21.26 -29.62 6.15
N GLY A 231 -22.58 -29.52 6.33
CA GLY A 231 -23.55 -30.43 5.74
C GLY A 231 -24.04 -31.56 6.66
N ARG A 232 -23.53 -31.66 7.89
CA ARG A 232 -24.07 -32.52 8.96
C ARG A 232 -25.38 -31.93 9.54
N GLY A 233 -26.31 -31.55 8.67
CA GLY A 233 -27.66 -31.14 9.06
C GLY A 233 -28.42 -32.31 9.70
N GLU A 234 -28.69 -32.19 10.99
CA GLU A 234 -29.82 -32.78 11.74
C GLU A 234 -29.88 -34.31 11.93
N ARG A 235 -29.10 -35.13 11.20
CA ARG A 235 -29.16 -36.59 11.32
C ARG A 235 -28.21 -37.18 12.37
N ASP A 236 -27.06 -36.57 12.62
CA ASP A 236 -26.03 -37.19 13.47
C ASP A 236 -26.23 -36.97 14.98
N SER A 237 -26.97 -35.93 15.37
CA SER A 237 -27.33 -35.67 16.77
C SER A 237 -28.11 -36.82 17.43
N ARG A 238 -28.64 -37.76 16.63
CA ARG A 238 -29.34 -38.98 17.11
C ARG A 238 -28.44 -40.21 17.19
N ARG A 239 -27.35 -40.29 16.42
CA ARG A 239 -26.42 -41.44 16.43
C ARG A 239 -25.40 -41.29 17.56
N ASP A 240 -24.93 -40.07 17.80
CA ASP A 240 -24.00 -39.76 18.88
C ASP A 240 -24.63 -39.94 20.28
N LYS A 241 -25.94 -39.67 20.42
CA LYS A 241 -26.72 -40.00 21.63
C LYS A 241 -26.89 -41.51 21.86
N ARG A 242 -26.89 -42.34 20.80
CA ARG A 242 -27.02 -43.80 20.93
C ARG A 242 -25.71 -44.49 21.27
N LYS A 243 -24.57 -43.94 20.84
CA LYS A 243 -23.25 -44.50 21.16
C LYS A 243 -22.88 -44.26 22.63
N ARG A 244 -23.18 -43.07 23.18
CA ARG A 244 -23.00 -42.77 24.61
C ARG A 244 -23.90 -43.60 25.53
N GLN A 245 -25.06 -44.06 25.08
CA GLN A 245 -25.94 -44.92 25.89
C GLN A 245 -25.53 -46.40 25.94
N HIS A 246 -24.59 -46.82 25.09
CA HIS A 246 -24.12 -48.21 25.05
C HIS A 246 -22.82 -48.43 25.82
N GLU A 247 -22.08 -47.38 26.18
CA GLU A 247 -20.84 -47.46 26.98
C GLU A 247 -21.11 -47.38 28.49
N ASP A 248 -22.27 -46.85 28.91
CA ASP A 248 -22.65 -46.71 30.32
C ASP A 248 -23.53 -47.89 30.84
N GLY A 249 -23.62 -48.99 30.09
CA GLY A 249 -24.60 -50.07 30.33
C GLY A 249 -24.04 -51.45 30.67
N ASP A 250 -22.72 -51.61 30.74
CA ASP A 250 -22.06 -52.86 31.14
C ASP A 250 -21.28 -52.66 32.45
N ASP A 251 -22.01 -52.54 33.57
CA ASP A 251 -21.56 -52.84 34.93
C ASP A 251 -22.76 -53.25 35.81
#